data_AF-A0A8J2VJZ7-F1
#
_entry.id   AF-A0A8J2VJZ7-F1
#
_cell.length_a   1.000
_cell.length_b   1.000
_cell.length_c   1.000
_cell.angle_alpha   90.00
_cell.angle_beta   90.00
_cell.angle_gamma   90.00
#
_symmetry.space_group_name_H-M   'P 1'
#
loop_
_entity.id
_entity.type
_entity.pdbx_description
1 polymer ?
#
loop_
_entity_poly.entity_id
_entity_poly.type
_entity_poly.pdbx_seq_one_letter_code
_entity_poly.pdbx_strand_id
1 'polypeptide(L)'
;MQLAPKITKHVWIMCLALSVILFSENMANADAVETTDNHTVNCPATYQQGTDAKIITQSKAAYEKTCEKVIVPAYHRYLNSGETGSFEEFAADNYYEQEAPGLKGDVTTNVTAMGPESTKSGVHPMMNGKTGYKMKAGDILVVYGRSSSSHFIGHAAIATSSKYVLEMTGPGHKSDHHTKANFFKRNTKGSSYVLVYRIKKHPTYAKNAASYAYHHMYKGARPSYFISTHLYHKDPSYCSKYVYLSYYWGAKKSSVKKWPEYTHIVTPHGLVGNFKGTFKPNKIHKVTSYK
;
A
#
# COMPACT_ATOMS: atom_id res chain seq x y z
N MET A 1 7.71 -34.10 -66.93
CA MET A 1 7.44 -32.77 -67.52
C MET A 1 7.43 -31.76 -66.38
N GLN A 2 8.55 -31.14 -66.00
CA GLN A 2 9.20 -29.94 -66.60
C GLN A 2 8.18 -28.80 -66.84
N LEU A 3 8.32 -27.55 -66.38
CA LEU A 3 9.36 -26.76 -65.70
C LEU A 3 8.68 -25.54 -65.04
N ALA A 4 9.19 -25.04 -63.91
CA ALA A 4 8.91 -23.67 -63.41
C ALA A 4 9.74 -22.64 -64.22
N PRO A 5 9.51 -21.29 -64.17
CA PRO A 5 10.01 -20.50 -63.02
C PRO A 5 9.43 -19.07 -62.74
N LYS A 6 9.84 -18.55 -61.56
CA LYS A 6 10.38 -17.21 -61.22
C LYS A 6 9.49 -16.03 -60.75
N ILE A 7 10.01 -15.47 -59.65
CA ILE A 7 9.73 -14.27 -58.84
C ILE A 7 10.24 -12.99 -59.55
N THR A 8 9.60 -11.80 -59.38
CA THR A 8 10.24 -10.53 -58.90
C THR A 8 9.33 -9.27 -58.89
N LYS A 9 9.39 -8.55 -57.74
CA LYS A 9 9.54 -7.09 -57.48
C LYS A 9 8.40 -6.06 -57.66
N HIS A 10 8.37 -5.15 -56.66
CA HIS A 10 7.49 -4.01 -56.41
C HIS A 10 7.65 -2.83 -57.38
N VAL A 11 6.58 -2.05 -57.58
CA VAL A 11 6.63 -0.61 -57.90
C VAL A 11 5.46 0.11 -57.21
N TRP A 12 5.79 1.15 -56.44
CA TRP A 12 4.87 2.15 -55.88
C TRP A 12 4.44 3.14 -56.96
N ILE A 13 3.16 3.55 -56.96
CA ILE A 13 2.74 4.80 -57.61
C ILE A 13 1.85 5.57 -56.64
N MET A 14 2.37 6.71 -56.18
CA MET A 14 1.64 7.79 -55.52
C MET A 14 0.86 8.59 -56.56
N CYS A 15 -0.38 8.95 -56.28
CA CYS A 15 -1.05 10.07 -56.95
C CYS A 15 -1.21 11.23 -55.97
N LEU A 16 -0.36 12.24 -56.19
CA LEU A 16 -0.46 13.60 -55.69
C LEU A 16 -1.65 14.31 -56.35
N ALA A 17 -2.47 15.00 -55.56
CA ALA A 17 -3.29 16.10 -56.06
C ALA A 17 -2.86 17.38 -55.33
N LEU A 18 -2.20 18.26 -56.09
CA LEU A 18 -1.81 19.62 -55.72
C LEU A 18 -3.03 20.53 -55.83
N SER A 19 -3.33 21.30 -54.79
CA SER A 19 -4.03 22.58 -54.94
C SER A 19 -3.27 23.65 -54.15
N VAL A 20 -2.62 24.52 -54.90
CA VAL A 20 -2.03 25.78 -54.44
C VAL A 20 -3.13 26.84 -54.47
N ILE A 21 -3.23 27.69 -53.45
CA ILE A 21 -3.09 29.16 -53.56
C ILE A 21 -3.28 29.84 -52.20
N LEU A 22 -2.15 30.46 -51.79
CA LEU A 22 -1.90 31.75 -51.14
C LEU A 22 -2.44 32.10 -49.73
N PHE A 23 -1.46 32.44 -48.89
CA PHE A 23 -1.53 33.10 -47.60
C PHE A 23 -2.10 34.53 -47.70
N SER A 24 -2.91 34.89 -46.71
CA SER A 24 -2.83 36.21 -46.08
C SER A 24 -2.83 36.02 -44.56
N GLU A 25 -1.86 36.68 -43.93
CA GLU A 25 -1.61 36.67 -42.50
C GLU A 25 -2.81 37.22 -41.74
N ASN A 26 -3.31 36.44 -40.77
CA ASN A 26 -3.97 36.99 -39.60
C ASN A 26 -3.45 36.21 -38.40
N MET A 27 -2.61 36.89 -37.62
CA MET A 27 -2.26 36.47 -36.28
C MET A 27 -3.54 36.50 -35.43
N ALA A 28 -4.11 35.34 -35.15
CA ALA A 28 -5.09 35.16 -34.09
C ALA A 28 -4.72 33.89 -33.35
N ASN A 29 -4.53 34.06 -32.04
CA ASN A 29 -4.11 33.04 -31.08
C ASN A 29 -4.69 31.66 -31.39
N ALA A 30 -3.81 30.70 -31.64
CA ALA A 30 -4.13 29.33 -31.29
C ALA A 30 -4.29 29.34 -29.77
N ASP A 31 -5.53 29.35 -29.29
CA ASP A 31 -5.85 28.99 -27.93
C ASP A 31 -5.16 27.65 -27.67
N ALA A 32 -4.13 27.70 -26.84
CA ALA A 32 -3.61 26.52 -26.20
C ALA A 32 -4.82 25.87 -25.52
N VAL A 33 -5.21 24.68 -25.99
CA VAL A 33 -5.91 23.75 -25.12
C VAL A 33 -4.89 23.40 -24.04
N GLU A 34 -4.83 24.23 -23.00
CA GLU A 34 -4.21 23.86 -21.75
C GLU A 34 -4.93 22.60 -21.26
N THR A 35 -4.26 21.47 -21.38
CA THR A 35 -4.55 20.33 -20.53
C THR A 35 -4.12 20.73 -19.12
N THR A 36 -4.97 21.50 -18.44
CA THR A 36 -4.84 21.76 -17.00
C THR A 36 -5.25 20.50 -16.25
N ASP A 37 -4.43 19.45 -16.33
CA ASP A 37 -4.40 18.44 -15.26
C ASP A 37 -3.74 19.14 -14.06
N ASN A 38 -4.51 19.99 -13.40
CA ASN A 38 -4.03 20.86 -12.36
C ASN A 38 -3.86 19.99 -11.11
N HIS A 39 -2.68 19.38 -10.95
CA HIS A 39 -2.24 18.63 -9.77
C HIS A 39 -2.06 19.55 -8.53
N THR A 40 -2.96 20.51 -8.33
CA THR A 40 -2.96 21.43 -7.21
C THR A 40 -3.14 20.66 -5.91
N VAL A 41 -2.26 20.94 -4.96
CA VAL A 41 -2.35 20.44 -3.59
C VAL A 41 -3.28 21.33 -2.79
N ASN A 42 -4.28 20.74 -2.14
CA ASN A 42 -5.26 21.47 -1.31
C ASN A 42 -5.47 20.79 0.06
N CYS A 43 -4.55 21.06 0.99
CA CYS A 43 -4.66 20.57 2.37
C CYS A 43 -5.97 21.01 3.08
N PRO A 44 -6.43 22.27 2.94
CA PRO A 44 -7.72 22.67 3.51
C PRO A 44 -8.93 21.86 2.99
N ALA A 45 -8.98 21.56 1.69
CA ALA A 45 -10.07 20.77 1.11
C ALA A 45 -10.06 19.33 1.64
N THR A 46 -8.88 18.69 1.68
CA THR A 46 -8.77 17.32 2.23
C THR A 46 -9.09 17.24 3.72
N TYR A 47 -8.79 18.29 4.50
CA TYR A 47 -9.21 18.40 5.90
C TYR A 47 -10.75 18.40 6.03
N GLN A 48 -11.42 19.21 5.20
CA GLN A 48 -12.87 19.31 5.20
C GLN A 48 -13.50 17.97 4.82
N GLN A 49 -13.07 17.36 3.72
CA GLN A 49 -13.54 16.04 3.28
C GLN A 49 -13.35 14.96 4.35
N GLY A 50 -12.17 14.90 4.98
CA GLY A 50 -11.88 13.91 6.01
C GLY A 50 -12.67 14.14 7.31
N THR A 51 -13.01 15.39 7.64
CA THR A 51 -13.90 15.74 8.75
C THR A 51 -15.34 15.33 8.44
N ASP A 52 -15.84 15.63 7.24
CA ASP A 52 -17.19 15.27 6.80
C ASP A 52 -17.37 13.74 6.77
N ALA A 53 -16.32 13.02 6.37
CA ALA A 53 -16.25 11.56 6.41
C ALA A 53 -16.07 10.98 7.83
N LYS A 54 -15.89 11.83 8.86
CA LYS A 54 -15.62 11.45 10.26
C LYS A 54 -14.37 10.57 10.43
N ILE A 55 -13.34 10.82 9.61
CA ILE A 55 -12.05 10.13 9.63
C ILE A 55 -11.02 10.96 10.38
N ILE A 56 -10.96 12.28 10.11
CA ILE A 56 -10.03 13.19 10.76
C ILE A 56 -10.62 13.61 12.12
N THR A 57 -9.90 13.30 13.20
CA THR A 57 -10.28 13.69 14.58
C THR A 57 -9.35 14.72 15.20
N GLN A 58 -8.24 15.04 14.54
CA GLN A 58 -7.27 16.03 15.00
C GLN A 58 -7.68 17.44 14.55
N SER A 59 -7.09 18.46 15.17
CA SER A 59 -7.35 19.86 14.78
C SER A 59 -6.86 20.15 13.36
N LYS A 60 -7.49 21.14 12.71
CA LYS A 60 -7.08 21.63 11.38
C LYS A 60 -5.58 21.92 11.29
N ALA A 61 -5.05 22.69 12.25
CA ALA A 61 -3.62 23.03 12.28
C ALA A 61 -2.70 21.81 12.42
N ALA A 62 -3.11 20.80 13.21
CA ALA A 62 -2.34 19.55 13.32
C ALA A 62 -2.37 18.78 12.00
N TYR A 63 -3.54 18.74 11.34
CA TYR A 63 -3.69 18.09 10.04
C TYR A 63 -2.94 18.77 8.92
N GLU A 64 -3.00 20.09 8.79
CA GLU A 64 -2.29 20.82 7.74
C GLU A 64 -0.78 20.57 7.84
N LYS A 65 -0.23 20.53 9.07
CA LYS A 65 1.16 20.15 9.30
C LYS A 65 1.47 18.72 8.85
N THR A 66 0.56 17.76 9.09
CA THR A 66 0.70 16.38 8.58
C THR A 66 0.61 16.34 7.06
N CYS A 67 -0.34 17.08 6.50
CA CYS A 67 -0.57 17.17 5.08
C CYS A 67 0.68 17.66 4.35
N GLU A 68 1.21 18.81 4.74
CA GLU A 68 2.42 19.42 4.16
C GLU A 68 3.66 18.53 4.30
N LYS A 69 3.85 17.91 5.47
CA LYS A 69 5.09 17.16 5.76
C LYS A 69 5.07 15.72 5.27
N VAL A 70 3.90 15.13 5.07
CA VAL A 70 3.74 13.69 4.81
C VAL A 70 2.96 13.45 3.53
N ILE A 71 1.74 13.97 3.43
CA ILE A 71 0.82 13.66 2.34
C ILE A 71 1.29 14.29 1.03
N VAL A 72 1.67 15.57 1.06
CA VAL A 72 2.13 16.33 -0.11
C VAL A 72 3.40 15.73 -0.74
N PRO A 73 4.48 15.46 0.01
CA PRO A 73 5.66 14.79 -0.56
C PRO A 73 5.34 13.40 -1.11
N ALA A 74 4.39 12.68 -0.51
CA ALA A 74 3.99 11.37 -0.98
C ALA A 74 3.19 11.45 -2.29
N TYR A 75 2.28 12.42 -2.41
CA TYR A 75 1.53 12.67 -3.63
C TYR A 75 2.45 13.04 -4.81
N HIS A 76 3.47 13.86 -4.58
CA HIS A 76 4.46 14.14 -5.64
C HIS A 76 5.23 12.88 -6.07
N ARG A 77 5.57 11.98 -5.14
CA ARG A 77 6.18 10.68 -5.50
C ARG A 77 5.22 9.77 -6.26
N TYR A 78 3.93 9.82 -5.92
CA TYR A 78 2.87 9.11 -6.62
C TYR A 78 2.79 9.56 -8.09
N LEU A 79 2.69 10.87 -8.35
CA LEU A 79 2.68 11.43 -9.70
C LEU A 79 3.97 11.12 -10.48
N ASN A 80 5.14 11.26 -9.84
CA ASN A 80 6.44 10.96 -10.46
C ASN A 80 6.62 9.49 -10.86
N SER A 81 5.76 8.59 -10.37
CA SER A 81 5.77 7.17 -10.73
C SER A 81 4.90 6.84 -11.94
N GLY A 82 4.30 7.85 -12.58
CA GLY A 82 3.38 7.69 -13.72
C GLY A 82 1.96 7.35 -13.30
N GLU A 83 1.63 7.48 -12.01
CA GLU A 83 0.28 7.30 -11.49
C GLU A 83 -0.54 8.59 -11.66
N THR A 84 -1.85 8.44 -11.82
CA THR A 84 -2.78 9.53 -12.12
C THR A 84 -3.90 9.59 -11.09
N GLY A 85 -4.31 10.78 -10.69
CA GLY A 85 -5.41 11.01 -9.75
C GLY A 85 -5.27 12.37 -9.09
N SER A 86 -6.34 12.84 -8.46
CA SER A 86 -6.31 14.10 -7.71
C SER A 86 -5.62 13.95 -6.35
N PHE A 87 -5.21 15.08 -5.77
CA PHE A 87 -4.64 15.11 -4.42
C PHE A 87 -5.66 14.63 -3.38
N GLU A 88 -6.92 15.00 -3.56
CA GLU A 88 -8.06 14.64 -2.73
C GLU A 88 -8.32 13.13 -2.74
N GLU A 89 -8.34 12.51 -3.92
CA GLU A 89 -8.48 11.06 -4.06
C GLU A 89 -7.31 10.34 -3.41
N PHE A 90 -6.07 10.80 -3.67
CA PHE A 90 -4.89 10.22 -3.04
C PHE A 90 -4.95 10.31 -1.51
N ALA A 91 -5.37 11.46 -0.96
CA ALA A 91 -5.50 11.63 0.48
C ALA A 91 -6.60 10.72 1.04
N ALA A 92 -7.77 10.63 0.39
CA ALA A 92 -8.88 9.77 0.80
C ALA A 92 -8.50 8.28 0.79
N ASP A 93 -7.80 7.82 -0.24
CA ASP A 93 -7.32 6.43 -0.38
C ASP A 93 -6.27 6.04 0.67
N ASN A 94 -5.59 7.02 1.25
CA ASN A 94 -4.66 6.85 2.36
C ASN A 94 -5.28 7.26 3.72
N TYR A 95 -6.62 7.40 3.77
CA TYR A 95 -7.36 7.83 4.96
C TYR A 95 -6.78 9.08 5.63
N TYR A 96 -6.23 10.01 4.84
CA TYR A 96 -5.71 11.29 5.33
C TYR A 96 -4.59 11.13 6.38
N GLU A 97 -3.77 10.08 6.28
CA GLU A 97 -2.76 9.66 7.28
C GLU A 97 -3.38 9.32 8.65
N GLN A 98 -4.66 8.94 8.66
CA GLN A 98 -5.38 8.52 9.85
C GLN A 98 -5.62 7.00 9.85
N GLU A 99 -6.04 6.50 11.02
CA GLU A 99 -6.45 5.11 11.12
C GLU A 99 -7.72 4.85 10.30
N ALA A 100 -7.81 3.68 9.67
CA ALA A 100 -8.96 3.33 8.84
C ALA A 100 -10.27 3.33 9.67
N PRO A 101 -11.34 4.00 9.17
CA PRO A 101 -12.59 4.14 9.92
C PRO A 101 -13.34 2.81 10.10
N GLY A 102 -14.09 2.70 11.20
CA GLY A 102 -14.99 1.56 11.44
C GLY A 102 -14.33 0.26 11.89
N LEU A 103 -13.01 0.25 12.15
CA LEU A 103 -12.33 -0.89 12.75
C LEU A 103 -12.51 -0.87 14.28
N LYS A 104 -13.51 -1.62 14.75
CA LYS A 104 -13.77 -1.85 16.18
C LYS A 104 -12.55 -2.54 16.81
N GLY A 105 -11.77 -1.81 17.60
CA GLY A 105 -10.66 -2.35 18.39
C GLY A 105 -11.02 -2.40 19.87
N ASP A 106 -10.58 -3.46 20.56
CA ASP A 106 -10.49 -3.41 22.01
C ASP A 106 -9.34 -2.46 22.36
N VAL A 107 -9.67 -1.38 23.08
CA VAL A 107 -8.77 -0.46 23.82
C VAL A 107 -7.30 -0.38 23.36
N THR A 108 -7.03 0.66 22.57
CA THR A 108 -5.99 1.72 22.70
C THR A 108 -4.77 1.55 23.62
N THR A 109 -4.23 0.35 23.82
CA THR A 109 -2.97 0.20 24.54
C THR A 109 -1.80 0.46 23.60
N ASN A 110 -1.11 1.58 23.83
CA ASN A 110 0.28 1.71 23.41
C ASN A 110 1.07 0.59 24.10
N VAL A 111 1.61 -0.33 23.32
CA VAL A 111 2.36 -1.48 23.82
C VAL A 111 3.77 -1.50 23.25
N THR A 112 4.67 -2.08 24.01
CA THR A 112 6.01 -2.45 23.54
C THR A 112 5.95 -3.87 22.99
N ALA A 113 6.50 -4.08 21.79
CA ALA A 113 6.76 -5.42 21.29
C ALA A 113 8.00 -5.98 22.00
N MET A 114 7.86 -7.16 22.62
CA MET A 114 8.95 -7.83 23.34
C MET A 114 9.57 -8.95 22.50
N GLY A 115 10.88 -9.18 22.70
CA GLY A 115 11.59 -10.35 22.20
C GLY A 115 11.14 -11.67 22.84
N PRO A 116 11.68 -12.83 22.38
CA PRO A 116 11.46 -14.09 23.07
C PRO A 116 12.01 -13.97 24.50
N GLU A 117 11.16 -14.21 25.51
CA GLU A 117 11.59 -14.23 26.91
C GLU A 117 12.70 -15.26 27.08
N SER A 118 13.85 -14.85 27.61
CA SER A 118 14.77 -15.79 28.21
C SER A 118 14.14 -16.25 29.52
N THR A 119 13.92 -17.55 29.64
CA THR A 119 13.51 -18.19 30.88
C THR A 119 14.61 -18.02 31.92
N LYS A 120 14.58 -16.93 32.67
CA LYS A 120 15.30 -16.83 33.95
C LYS A 120 14.26 -16.58 35.02
N SER A 121 13.93 -17.65 35.75
CA SER A 121 13.19 -17.58 37.01
C SER A 121 13.91 -16.62 37.96
N GLY A 122 13.24 -15.53 38.33
CA GLY A 122 13.76 -14.54 39.26
C GLY A 122 12.66 -13.57 39.65
N VAL A 123 12.18 -13.72 40.88
CA VAL A 123 11.32 -12.85 41.71
C VAL A 123 10.74 -11.60 41.01
N HIS A 124 9.42 -11.62 40.80
CA HIS A 124 8.65 -10.52 40.20
C HIS A 124 8.54 -9.31 41.16
N PRO A 125 8.94 -8.10 40.77
CA PRO A 125 8.28 -6.90 41.27
C PRO A 125 6.93 -6.76 40.54
N MET A 126 5.88 -6.51 41.31
CA MET A 126 4.51 -6.32 40.84
C MET A 126 4.42 -5.04 39.98
N MET A 127 4.70 -5.17 38.69
CA MET A 127 4.51 -4.14 37.67
C MET A 127 3.11 -4.31 37.07
N ASN A 128 2.26 -3.28 37.17
CA ASN A 128 0.93 -3.23 36.57
C ASN A 128 0.96 -3.71 35.11
N GLY A 129 0.36 -4.88 34.86
CA GLY A 129 0.51 -5.66 33.64
C GLY A 129 -0.09 -5.01 32.39
N LYS A 130 0.72 -4.32 31.60
CA LYS A 130 0.49 -4.19 30.15
C LYS A 130 1.11 -5.41 29.47
N THR A 131 0.31 -6.42 29.17
CA THR A 131 0.78 -7.59 28.42
C THR A 131 1.31 -7.13 27.05
N GLY A 132 2.60 -7.32 26.79
CA GLY A 132 3.22 -6.96 25.51
C GLY A 132 2.56 -7.63 24.31
N TYR A 133 2.78 -7.08 23.12
CA TYR A 133 2.19 -7.62 21.88
C TYR A 133 2.66 -9.06 21.59
N LYS A 134 1.70 -10.01 21.67
CA LYS A 134 1.86 -11.42 21.29
C LYS A 134 1.48 -11.61 19.80
N MET A 135 2.49 -11.53 18.95
CA MET A 135 2.37 -11.72 17.50
C MET A 135 1.92 -13.14 17.15
N LYS A 136 0.99 -13.24 16.19
CA LYS A 136 0.47 -14.51 15.65
C LYS A 136 0.57 -14.49 14.13
N ALA A 137 0.70 -15.68 13.55
CA ALA A 137 0.65 -15.86 12.10
C ALA A 137 -0.68 -15.29 11.55
N GLY A 138 -0.57 -14.46 10.52
CA GLY A 138 -1.67 -13.75 9.89
C GLY A 138 -1.94 -12.36 10.47
N ASP A 139 -1.27 -11.92 11.53
CA ASP A 139 -1.40 -10.52 11.95
C ASP A 139 -0.99 -9.59 10.80
N ILE A 140 -1.86 -8.62 10.50
CA ILE A 140 -1.63 -7.59 9.49
C ILE A 140 -1.00 -6.40 10.21
N LEU A 141 0.17 -5.99 9.74
CA LEU A 141 0.97 -4.92 10.35
C LEU A 141 0.96 -3.72 9.41
N VAL A 142 0.44 -2.59 9.86
CA VAL A 142 0.43 -1.34 9.08
C VAL A 142 1.25 -0.29 9.80
N VAL A 143 2.24 0.26 9.12
CA VAL A 143 3.17 1.27 9.64
C VAL A 143 2.68 2.66 9.29
N TYR A 144 2.69 3.54 10.28
CA TYR A 144 2.27 4.94 10.20
C TYR A 144 3.41 5.86 10.65
N GLY A 145 3.33 7.14 10.29
CA GLY A 145 4.29 8.15 10.77
C GLY A 145 5.72 7.93 10.27
N ARG A 146 5.89 7.24 9.14
CA ARG A 146 7.17 7.06 8.44
C ARG A 146 7.09 7.81 7.11
N SER A 147 8.10 8.63 6.83
CA SER A 147 8.32 9.14 5.47
C SER A 147 8.66 7.96 4.56
N SER A 148 7.82 7.71 3.58
CA SER A 148 7.96 6.59 2.67
C SER A 148 9.05 6.87 1.64
N SER A 149 10.00 5.94 1.49
CA SER A 149 10.91 5.89 0.34
C SER A 149 10.23 5.29 -0.90
N SER A 150 8.90 5.14 -0.88
CA SER A 150 8.08 4.61 -1.97
C SER A 150 6.90 5.56 -2.28
N HIS A 151 6.11 5.21 -3.29
CA HIS A 151 5.03 6.04 -3.84
C HIS A 151 3.79 6.17 -2.92
N PHE A 152 3.65 5.35 -1.87
CA PHE A 152 2.53 5.42 -0.93
C PHE A 152 2.95 5.76 0.49
N ILE A 153 2.03 6.35 1.25
CA ILE A 153 2.26 6.64 2.65
C ILE A 153 2.17 5.35 3.47
N GLY A 154 3.10 5.21 4.42
CA GLY A 154 3.17 4.05 5.30
C GLY A 154 3.77 2.80 4.66
N HIS A 155 3.53 1.67 5.32
CA HIS A 155 4.03 0.37 4.90
C HIS A 155 3.13 -0.74 5.45
N ALA A 156 3.08 -1.90 4.79
CA ALA A 156 2.30 -3.03 5.24
C ALA A 156 3.09 -4.34 5.19
N ALA A 157 2.87 -5.19 6.18
CA ALA A 157 3.52 -6.49 6.31
C ALA A 157 2.58 -7.54 6.93
N ILE A 158 2.95 -8.80 6.81
CA ILE A 158 2.22 -9.94 7.42
C ILE A 158 3.13 -10.71 8.37
N ALA A 159 2.65 -10.98 9.58
CA ALA A 159 3.35 -11.88 10.48
C ALA A 159 3.20 -13.33 10.00
N THR A 160 4.31 -14.05 9.82
CA THR A 160 4.29 -15.48 9.46
C THR A 160 4.26 -16.40 10.68
N SER A 161 4.69 -15.90 11.83
CA SER A 161 4.77 -16.63 13.09
C SER A 161 4.80 -15.65 14.27
N SER A 162 5.03 -16.14 15.48
CA SER A 162 5.32 -15.28 16.64
C SER A 162 6.70 -14.60 16.58
N LYS A 163 7.57 -15.02 15.65
CA LYS A 163 8.98 -14.61 15.58
C LYS A 163 9.36 -13.88 14.30
N TYR A 164 8.57 -14.00 13.24
CA TYR A 164 8.94 -13.49 11.93
C TYR A 164 7.81 -12.75 11.20
N VAL A 165 8.23 -11.81 10.35
CA VAL A 165 7.38 -10.95 9.54
C VAL A 165 7.87 -11.01 8.09
N LEU A 166 6.94 -11.13 7.14
CA LEU A 166 7.21 -10.98 5.71
C LEU A 166 6.75 -9.60 5.24
N GLU A 167 7.61 -8.94 4.48
CA GLU A 167 7.33 -7.64 3.88
C GLU A 167 7.97 -7.50 2.48
N MET A 168 7.53 -6.48 1.74
CA MET A 168 8.24 -5.99 0.56
C MET A 168 8.97 -4.70 0.95
N THR A 169 10.29 -4.74 1.06
CA THR A 169 11.09 -3.70 1.75
C THR A 169 11.26 -2.38 1.00
N GLY A 170 10.99 -2.34 -0.30
CA GLY A 170 11.05 -1.11 -1.11
C GLY A 170 11.70 -1.32 -2.48
N PRO A 171 11.79 -0.25 -3.29
CA PRO A 171 12.44 -0.29 -4.60
C PRO A 171 13.84 -0.89 -4.55
N GLY A 172 14.21 -1.66 -5.58
CA GLY A 172 15.51 -2.34 -5.65
C GLY A 172 15.62 -3.62 -4.80
N HIS A 173 14.57 -3.98 -4.05
CA HIS A 173 14.54 -5.19 -3.22
C HIS A 173 13.50 -6.20 -3.70
N LYS A 174 13.56 -7.41 -3.12
CA LYS A 174 12.56 -8.48 -3.24
C LYS A 174 11.82 -8.68 -1.91
N SER A 175 10.84 -9.57 -1.87
CA SER A 175 10.21 -9.98 -0.61
C SER A 175 11.26 -10.46 0.40
N ASP A 176 11.17 -10.01 1.65
CA ASP A 176 12.11 -10.36 2.72
C ASP A 176 11.40 -10.85 3.98
N HIS A 177 12.11 -11.64 4.79
CA HIS A 177 11.63 -12.34 5.97
C HIS A 177 12.44 -11.95 7.20
N HIS A 178 11.95 -10.95 7.92
CA HIS A 178 12.65 -10.40 9.07
C HIS A 178 12.21 -11.01 10.39
N THR A 179 13.11 -10.99 11.37
CA THR A 179 12.73 -11.24 12.75
C THR A 179 11.76 -10.15 13.24
N LYS A 180 10.90 -10.50 14.20
CA LYS A 180 10.03 -9.58 14.94
C LYS A 180 10.84 -8.37 15.44
N ALA A 181 12.01 -8.63 16.01
CA ALA A 181 12.92 -7.60 16.51
C ALA A 181 13.33 -6.61 15.42
N ASN A 182 13.84 -7.11 14.30
CA ASN A 182 14.32 -6.25 13.21
C ASN A 182 13.17 -5.42 12.62
N PHE A 183 12.00 -6.02 12.42
CA PHE A 183 10.83 -5.32 11.89
C PHE A 183 10.38 -4.19 12.82
N PHE A 184 10.10 -4.48 14.10
CA PHE A 184 9.57 -3.45 15.00
C PHE A 184 10.62 -2.39 15.35
N LYS A 185 11.89 -2.77 15.59
CA LYS A 185 12.97 -1.78 15.82
C LYS A 185 13.15 -0.81 14.66
N ARG A 186 12.91 -1.24 13.42
CA ARG A 186 12.96 -0.38 12.22
C ARG A 186 11.73 0.52 12.07
N ASN A 187 10.56 0.02 12.45
CA ASN A 187 9.26 0.64 12.14
C ASN A 187 8.60 1.35 13.33
N THR A 188 9.27 1.42 14.48
CA THR A 188 8.82 2.18 15.65
C THR A 188 9.88 3.17 16.15
N LYS A 189 10.60 3.83 15.23
CA LYS A 189 11.59 4.88 15.56
C LYS A 189 10.95 6.26 15.44
N GLY A 190 11.36 7.19 16.31
CA GLY A 190 10.85 8.56 16.29
C GLY A 190 9.34 8.58 16.47
N SER A 191 8.62 9.22 15.55
CA SER A 191 7.15 9.29 15.54
C SER A 191 6.47 8.11 14.84
N SER A 192 7.23 7.16 14.26
CA SER A 192 6.64 6.02 13.56
C SER A 192 6.07 4.99 14.54
N TYR A 193 4.98 4.33 14.15
CA TYR A 193 4.35 3.27 14.93
C TYR A 193 3.71 2.22 14.03
N VAL A 194 3.40 1.06 14.60
CA VAL A 194 2.75 -0.05 13.89
C VAL A 194 1.37 -0.32 14.50
N LEU A 195 0.33 -0.23 13.69
CA LEU A 195 -0.99 -0.75 14.04
C LEU A 195 -1.06 -2.23 13.68
N VAL A 196 -1.50 -3.03 14.64
CA VAL A 196 -1.66 -4.47 14.49
C VAL A 196 -3.13 -4.80 14.36
N TYR A 197 -3.47 -5.48 13.27
CA TYR A 197 -4.81 -5.92 12.95
C TYR A 197 -4.86 -7.46 12.90
N ARG A 198 -5.90 -8.04 13.49
CA ARG A 198 -6.09 -9.49 13.56
C ARG A 198 -7.50 -9.88 13.15
N ILE A 199 -7.60 -10.87 12.25
CA ILE A 199 -8.88 -11.51 11.93
C ILE A 199 -9.24 -12.49 13.05
N LYS A 200 -9.99 -12.03 14.05
CA LYS A 200 -10.34 -12.82 15.24
C LYS A 200 -11.31 -13.98 14.92
N LYS A 201 -12.25 -13.77 13.99
CA LYS A 201 -13.31 -14.74 13.67
C LYS A 201 -12.83 -15.92 12.82
N HIS A 202 -11.69 -15.78 12.12
CA HIS A 202 -11.19 -16.75 11.14
C HIS A 202 -9.70 -17.04 11.33
N PRO A 203 -9.27 -17.53 12.52
CA PRO A 203 -7.86 -17.67 12.84
C PRO A 203 -7.13 -18.69 11.95
N THR A 204 -7.80 -19.77 11.51
CA THR A 204 -7.22 -20.75 10.58
C THR A 204 -6.93 -20.14 9.22
N TYR A 205 -7.86 -19.35 8.69
CA TYR A 205 -7.65 -18.65 7.42
C TYR A 205 -6.52 -17.62 7.49
N ALA A 206 -6.39 -16.89 8.61
CA ALA A 206 -5.27 -15.98 8.83
C ALA A 206 -3.92 -16.72 8.83
N LYS A 207 -3.85 -17.91 9.46
CA LYS A 207 -2.68 -18.79 9.39
C LYS A 207 -2.40 -19.27 7.97
N ASN A 208 -3.43 -19.63 7.20
CA ASN A 208 -3.26 -20.07 5.81
C ASN A 208 -2.73 -18.94 4.92
N ALA A 209 -3.18 -17.69 5.12
CA ALA A 209 -2.60 -16.53 4.43
C ALA A 209 -1.10 -16.37 4.73
N ALA A 210 -0.71 -16.45 6.00
CA ALA A 210 0.69 -16.42 6.42
C ALA A 210 1.52 -17.57 5.84
N SER A 211 0.97 -18.79 5.85
CA SER A 211 1.59 -19.97 5.25
C SER A 211 1.79 -19.79 3.74
N TYR A 212 0.78 -19.28 3.04
CA TYR A 212 0.85 -19.01 1.62
C TYR A 212 1.90 -17.95 1.27
N ALA A 213 1.94 -16.85 2.04
CA ALA A 213 2.97 -15.83 1.91
C ALA A 213 4.37 -16.44 2.04
N TYR A 214 4.59 -17.32 3.02
CA TYR A 214 5.89 -17.95 3.23
C TYR A 214 6.27 -18.97 2.14
N HIS A 215 5.43 -19.96 1.88
CA HIS A 215 5.79 -21.06 0.99
C HIS A 215 5.72 -20.68 -0.49
N HIS A 216 4.66 -19.97 -0.91
CA HIS A 216 4.45 -19.70 -2.32
C HIS A 216 5.03 -18.34 -2.75
N MET A 217 4.88 -17.30 -1.92
CA MET A 217 5.31 -15.96 -2.32
C MET A 217 6.78 -15.70 -1.96
N TYR A 218 7.25 -16.11 -0.77
CA TYR A 218 8.64 -15.89 -0.34
C TYR A 218 9.60 -17.01 -0.73
N LYS A 219 9.24 -18.28 -0.57
CA LYS A 219 10.12 -19.40 -0.99
C LYS A 219 9.97 -19.73 -2.47
N GLY A 220 8.75 -19.73 -2.99
CA GLY A 220 8.46 -20.12 -4.37
C GLY A 220 8.73 -19.04 -5.43
N ALA A 221 8.35 -17.78 -5.17
CA ALA A 221 8.37 -16.72 -6.20
C ALA A 221 9.43 -15.62 -5.98
N ARG A 222 9.55 -15.11 -4.74
CA ARG A 222 10.47 -14.00 -4.38
C ARG A 222 10.29 -12.77 -5.29
N PRO A 223 9.07 -12.20 -5.36
CA PRO A 223 8.76 -11.15 -6.31
C PRO A 223 9.64 -9.92 -6.10
N SER A 224 9.91 -9.21 -7.21
CA SER A 224 10.56 -7.92 -7.20
C SER A 224 9.63 -6.82 -6.69
N TYR A 225 10.20 -5.78 -6.07
CA TYR A 225 9.42 -4.62 -5.65
C TYR A 225 9.13 -3.71 -6.84
N PHE A 226 7.85 -3.50 -7.13
CA PHE A 226 7.38 -2.43 -8.01
C PHE A 226 5.91 -2.15 -7.72
N ILE A 227 5.53 -0.87 -7.77
CA ILE A 227 4.12 -0.47 -7.72
C ILE A 227 3.53 -0.72 -9.10
N SER A 228 2.46 -1.50 -9.16
CA SER A 228 1.71 -1.69 -10.40
C SER A 228 0.23 -1.80 -10.08
N THR A 229 -0.58 -1.24 -10.97
CA THR A 229 -2.03 -1.38 -10.95
C THR A 229 -2.48 -2.83 -11.17
N HIS A 230 -1.66 -3.71 -11.75
CA HIS A 230 -1.97 -5.14 -11.95
C HIS A 230 -2.05 -5.90 -10.61
N LEU A 231 -3.16 -5.77 -9.88
CA LEU A 231 -3.30 -6.22 -8.50
C LEU A 231 -3.11 -7.72 -8.32
N TYR A 232 -3.53 -8.51 -9.30
CA TYR A 232 -3.53 -9.96 -9.23
C TYR A 232 -2.26 -10.61 -9.81
N HIS A 233 -1.32 -9.83 -10.35
CA HIS A 233 -0.01 -10.34 -10.76
C HIS A 233 0.88 -10.55 -9.53
N LYS A 234 1.58 -11.68 -9.42
CA LYS A 234 2.42 -12.01 -8.26
C LYS A 234 3.75 -11.25 -8.25
N ASP A 235 4.31 -11.01 -9.42
CA ASP A 235 5.57 -10.32 -9.66
C ASP A 235 5.34 -9.30 -10.79
N PRO A 236 5.65 -8.01 -10.59
CA PRO A 236 6.13 -7.43 -9.34
C PRO A 236 5.04 -7.24 -8.29
N SER A 237 5.46 -7.03 -7.04
CA SER A 237 4.59 -6.77 -5.90
C SER A 237 5.06 -5.57 -5.09
N TYR A 238 4.21 -5.09 -4.20
CA TYR A 238 4.53 -4.06 -3.21
C TYR A 238 3.94 -4.43 -1.85
N CYS A 239 4.27 -3.67 -0.81
CA CYS A 239 4.06 -4.06 0.59
C CYS A 239 2.61 -4.46 0.91
N SER A 240 1.64 -3.62 0.58
CA SER A 240 0.21 -3.88 0.79
C SER A 240 -0.41 -4.87 -0.20
N LYS A 241 -0.02 -4.86 -1.48
CA LYS A 241 -0.42 -5.90 -2.45
C LYS A 241 0.05 -7.28 -2.00
N TYR A 242 1.24 -7.40 -1.45
CA TYR A 242 1.78 -8.67 -0.94
C TYR A 242 0.90 -9.23 0.18
N VAL A 243 0.49 -8.38 1.13
CA VAL A 243 -0.43 -8.79 2.20
C VAL A 243 -1.82 -9.11 1.63
N TYR A 244 -2.38 -8.25 0.77
CA TYR A 244 -3.67 -8.48 0.13
C TYR A 244 -3.71 -9.84 -0.61
N LEU A 245 -2.68 -10.13 -1.41
CA LEU A 245 -2.58 -11.36 -2.20
C LEU A 245 -2.41 -12.60 -1.33
N SER A 246 -1.71 -12.49 -0.20
CA SER A 246 -1.60 -13.60 0.77
C SER A 246 -2.97 -14.01 1.30
N TYR A 247 -3.86 -13.06 1.54
CA TYR A 247 -5.24 -13.32 1.98
C TYR A 247 -6.14 -13.77 0.82
N TYR A 248 -6.00 -13.15 -0.35
CA TYR A 248 -6.80 -13.48 -1.52
C TYR A 248 -6.58 -14.93 -1.98
N TRP A 249 -5.33 -15.41 -2.01
CA TRP A 249 -5.01 -16.78 -2.44
C TRP A 249 -4.80 -17.77 -1.30
N GLY A 250 -4.23 -17.35 -0.17
CA GLY A 250 -3.90 -18.25 0.94
C GLY A 250 -5.06 -18.48 1.91
N ALA A 251 -5.85 -17.44 2.22
CA ALA A 251 -7.02 -17.58 3.08
C ALA A 251 -8.24 -18.03 2.26
N LYS A 252 -8.88 -17.07 1.60
CA LYS A 252 -10.07 -17.26 0.77
C LYS A 252 -10.24 -16.01 -0.08
N LYS A 253 -10.51 -16.16 -1.38
CA LYS A 253 -10.72 -15.00 -2.28
C LYS A 253 -11.77 -14.02 -1.75
N SER A 254 -12.82 -14.51 -1.08
CA SER A 254 -13.88 -13.70 -0.49
C SER A 254 -13.51 -13.01 0.83
N SER A 255 -12.29 -13.22 1.35
CA SER A 255 -11.82 -12.54 2.58
C SER A 255 -11.55 -11.04 2.35
N VAL A 256 -11.26 -10.68 1.10
CA VAL A 256 -10.98 -9.31 0.66
C VAL A 256 -11.90 -8.91 -0.49
N LYS A 257 -12.02 -7.60 -0.76
CA LYS A 257 -12.69 -7.04 -1.93
C LYS A 257 -12.01 -7.53 -3.19
N LYS A 258 -12.79 -8.07 -4.15
CA LYS A 258 -12.33 -8.30 -5.50
C LYS A 258 -12.55 -7.00 -6.28
N TRP A 259 -11.51 -6.52 -6.95
CA TRP A 259 -11.58 -5.34 -7.79
C TRP A 259 -11.76 -5.77 -9.25
N PRO A 260 -12.76 -5.23 -9.96
CA PRO A 260 -12.94 -5.49 -11.40
C PRO A 260 -11.74 -4.94 -12.20
N GLU A 261 -11.59 -5.40 -13.44
CA GLU A 261 -10.60 -4.89 -14.43
C GLU A 261 -9.11 -5.16 -14.14
N TYR A 262 -8.77 -5.93 -13.11
CA TYR A 262 -7.37 -6.28 -12.74
C TYR A 262 -6.46 -5.09 -12.40
N THR A 263 -6.94 -3.85 -12.53
CA THR A 263 -6.25 -2.58 -12.31
C THR A 263 -6.74 -1.92 -11.02
N HIS A 264 -6.02 -2.13 -9.92
CA HIS A 264 -6.30 -1.45 -8.65
C HIS A 264 -5.07 -1.41 -7.75
N ILE A 265 -4.95 -0.32 -6.99
CA ILE A 265 -3.88 -0.13 -6.02
C ILE A 265 -4.45 -0.24 -4.62
N VAL A 266 -3.94 -1.19 -3.85
CA VAL A 266 -4.27 -1.31 -2.42
C VAL A 266 -3.22 -0.52 -1.66
N THR A 267 -3.50 0.70 -1.20
CA THR A 267 -2.53 1.48 -0.41
C THR A 267 -2.25 0.80 0.95
N PRO A 268 -1.09 1.05 1.60
CA PRO A 268 -0.81 0.52 2.94
C PRO A 268 -1.86 0.87 3.98
N HIS A 269 -2.34 2.11 3.99
CA HIS A 269 -3.35 2.58 4.94
C HIS A 269 -4.75 2.11 4.56
N GLY A 270 -5.04 2.03 3.26
CA GLY A 270 -6.28 1.47 2.70
C GLY A 270 -6.42 -0.05 2.81
N LEU A 271 -5.32 -0.78 3.08
CA LEU A 271 -5.28 -2.25 3.08
C LEU A 271 -6.37 -2.89 3.95
N VAL A 272 -6.52 -2.42 5.18
CA VAL A 272 -7.48 -3.01 6.13
C VAL A 272 -8.94 -2.78 5.72
N GLY A 273 -9.22 -1.71 4.99
CA GLY A 273 -10.54 -1.42 4.41
C GLY A 273 -10.93 -2.36 3.27
N ASN A 274 -10.00 -3.18 2.77
CA ASN A 274 -10.27 -4.18 1.74
C ASN A 274 -10.85 -5.48 2.30
N PHE A 275 -10.82 -5.72 3.61
CA PHE A 275 -11.37 -6.95 4.19
C PHE A 275 -12.91 -6.90 4.29
N LYS A 276 -13.57 -8.04 4.04
CA LYS A 276 -15.03 -8.13 3.92
C LYS A 276 -15.69 -9.02 4.96
N GLY A 277 -16.95 -8.71 5.28
CA GLY A 277 -17.80 -9.53 6.14
C GLY A 277 -17.12 -9.92 7.46
N THR A 278 -17.13 -11.20 7.78
CA THR A 278 -16.49 -11.75 8.99
C THR A 278 -14.96 -11.75 8.96
N PHE A 279 -14.33 -11.45 7.82
CA PHE A 279 -12.87 -11.31 7.70
C PHE A 279 -12.37 -9.90 8.04
N LYS A 280 -13.26 -8.92 8.27
CA LYS A 280 -12.85 -7.60 8.76
C LYS A 280 -12.00 -7.76 10.03
N PRO A 281 -10.73 -7.28 10.03
CA PRO A 281 -9.87 -7.47 11.17
C PRO A 281 -10.23 -6.50 12.30
N ASN A 282 -9.88 -6.87 13.53
CA ASN A 282 -9.91 -5.96 14.66
C ASN A 282 -8.53 -5.33 14.86
N LYS A 283 -8.48 -4.02 15.12
CA LYS A 283 -7.28 -3.40 15.70
C LYS A 283 -7.07 -3.98 17.08
N ILE A 284 -5.89 -4.56 17.34
CA ILE A 284 -5.59 -5.18 18.64
C ILE A 284 -4.49 -4.43 19.41
N HIS A 285 -3.59 -3.73 18.73
CA HIS A 285 -2.50 -2.99 19.37
C HIS A 285 -2.03 -1.80 18.53
N LYS A 286 -1.52 -0.78 19.21
CA LYS A 286 -0.62 0.25 18.66
C LYS A 286 0.76 0.03 19.26
N VAL A 287 1.70 -0.43 18.45
CA VAL A 287 3.08 -0.70 18.87
C VAL A 287 3.94 0.53 18.57
N THR A 288 4.47 1.16 19.61
CA THR A 288 5.27 2.40 19.49
C THR A 288 6.73 2.19 19.84
N SER A 289 7.11 1.01 20.30
CA SER A 289 8.50 0.66 20.63
C SER A 289 8.72 -0.86 20.61
N TYR A 290 9.99 -1.26 20.53
CA TYR A 290 10.44 -2.63 20.74
C TYR A 290 11.48 -2.66 21.85
N LYS A 291 11.37 -3.62 22.79
CA LYS A 291 12.37 -3.88 23.83
C LYS A 291 12.82 -5.35 23.77
#